data_AF-A0AA39GYV8-F1
#
_entry.id   AF-A0AA39GYV8-F1
#
_cell.length_a   1.000
_cell.length_b   1.000
_cell.length_c   1.000
_cell.angle_alpha   90.00
_cell.angle_beta   90.00
_cell.angle_gamma   90.00
#
_symmetry.space_group_name_H-M   'P 1'
#
loop_
_entity.id
_entity.type
_entity.pdbx_description
1 polymer ?
#
loop_
_entity_poly.entity_id
_entity_poly.type
_entity_poly.pdbx_seq_one_letter_code
_entity_poly.pdbx_strand_id
1 'polypeptide(L)'
;MDSVGDTPDAEPEKPILKTSDASSMLGLRSELLKKSSLAKAGSSSSRVSEVNLTQSSILRGPKKAADRVKIEKGERLQALQKSREISAKQIEMDEKRRKILEEKSRVYERMSRGEVLVNDDGREAEFLVNFLEKRDELEEASERRRKHEDADSDEDRERSATPPLIEHYVPNEERRVYGASHVVFSNNEEARQKEISALLALSTQTAASRDKVKKQAKEVEEKVDERLKELRNQFELPEPEPEPEPVEPEVPLDSISLPSDEPPEKRPKRSYGIREWDIGKEQQFRYMESRREERDDEFRPPTSYYRH
;
A
#
# COMPACT_ATOMS: atom_id res chain seq x y z
N MET A 1 27.85 51.57 -40.22
CA MET A 1 27.65 52.16 -38.88
C MET A 1 26.26 51.79 -38.47
N ASP A 2 26.26 50.68 -37.76
CA ASP A 2 25.15 49.84 -37.37
C ASP A 2 24.28 50.50 -36.30
N SER A 3 22.98 50.21 -36.27
CA SER A 3 22.24 50.06 -35.02
C SER A 3 20.93 49.34 -35.29
N VAL A 4 21.00 48.01 -35.25
CA VAL A 4 19.84 47.13 -35.09
C VAL A 4 19.31 47.33 -33.67
N GLY A 5 18.10 47.84 -33.54
CA GLY A 5 17.39 47.89 -32.26
C GLY A 5 16.77 46.52 -31.99
N ASP A 6 17.39 45.79 -31.08
CA ASP A 6 16.97 44.48 -30.60
C ASP A 6 15.75 44.62 -29.68
N THR A 7 14.64 44.00 -30.06
CA THR A 7 13.45 43.84 -29.21
C THR A 7 13.71 42.72 -28.22
N PRO A 8 13.54 42.91 -26.90
CA PRO A 8 13.71 41.82 -25.96
C PRO A 8 12.60 40.79 -26.15
N ASP A 9 12.98 39.60 -26.59
CA ASP A 9 12.16 38.40 -26.58
C ASP A 9 11.59 38.18 -25.18
N ALA A 10 10.27 38.31 -25.04
CA ALA A 10 9.56 37.96 -23.82
C ALA A 10 9.54 36.44 -23.67
N GLU A 11 10.52 35.89 -22.95
CA GLU A 11 10.47 34.50 -22.52
C GLU A 11 9.23 34.27 -21.64
N PRO A 12 8.47 33.16 -21.84
CA PRO A 12 7.37 32.83 -20.96
C PRO A 12 7.93 32.52 -19.56
N GLU A 13 7.58 33.34 -18.57
CA GLU A 13 7.95 33.14 -17.18
C GLU A 13 7.56 31.73 -16.71
N LYS A 14 8.56 30.97 -16.27
CA LYS A 14 8.36 29.63 -15.72
C LYS A 14 7.70 29.79 -14.33
N PRO A 15 6.53 29.18 -14.08
CA PRO A 15 5.87 29.32 -12.79
C PRO A 15 6.72 28.64 -11.69
N ILE A 16 7.08 29.43 -10.68
CA ILE A 16 7.78 28.95 -9.49
C ILE A 16 6.80 28.07 -8.69
N LEU A 17 7.06 26.76 -8.68
CA LEU A 17 6.27 25.77 -7.96
C LEU A 17 6.53 25.87 -6.45
N LYS A 18 5.51 26.28 -5.67
CA LYS A 18 5.53 26.19 -4.22
C LYS A 18 5.17 24.75 -3.82
N THR A 19 6.07 24.07 -3.12
CA THR A 19 5.93 22.66 -2.72
C THR A 19 5.03 22.52 -1.50
N SER A 20 3.73 22.27 -1.73
CA SER A 20 2.88 21.52 -0.81
C SER A 20 2.44 20.24 -1.53
N ASP A 21 3.22 19.19 -1.28
CA ASP A 21 3.45 17.96 -2.06
C ASP A 21 2.26 17.26 -2.74
N ALA A 22 1.02 17.43 -2.28
CA ALA A 22 -0.13 16.78 -2.90
C ALA A 22 -0.62 17.49 -4.18
N SER A 23 -0.61 18.83 -4.19
CA SER A 23 -1.10 19.61 -5.34
C SER A 23 -0.08 19.69 -6.48
N SER A 24 1.21 19.62 -6.16
CA SER A 24 2.33 19.61 -7.10
C SER A 24 2.34 18.36 -7.98
N MET A 25 2.12 17.17 -7.41
CA MET A 25 2.07 15.92 -8.14
C MET A 25 0.86 15.81 -9.08
N LEU A 26 -0.30 16.30 -8.65
CA LEU A 26 -1.50 16.34 -9.49
C LEU A 26 -1.37 17.36 -10.62
N GLY A 27 -0.76 18.51 -10.34
CA GLY A 27 -0.38 19.51 -11.36
C GLY A 27 0.54 18.91 -12.42
N LEU A 28 1.66 18.31 -12.02
CA LEU A 28 2.61 17.61 -12.90
C LEU A 28 1.95 16.49 -13.70
N ARG A 29 1.09 15.68 -13.08
CA ARG A 29 0.35 14.61 -13.78
C ARG A 29 -0.60 15.18 -14.83
N SER A 30 -1.30 16.28 -14.51
CA SER A 30 -2.19 16.95 -15.45
C SER A 30 -1.42 17.60 -16.61
N GLU A 31 -0.25 18.18 -16.35
CA GLU A 31 0.64 18.72 -17.38
C GLU A 31 1.25 17.63 -18.25
N LEU A 32 1.63 16.49 -17.68
CA LEU A 32 2.12 15.33 -18.43
C LEU A 32 1.02 14.76 -19.33
N LEU A 33 -0.23 14.68 -18.85
CA LEU A 33 -1.36 14.30 -19.70
C LEU A 33 -1.59 15.32 -20.82
N LYS A 34 -1.50 16.62 -20.56
CA LYS A 34 -1.61 17.67 -21.60
C LYS A 34 -0.46 17.61 -22.60
N LYS A 35 0.79 17.43 -22.14
CA LYS A 35 1.95 17.28 -23.02
C LYS A 35 1.90 15.98 -23.81
N SER A 36 1.44 14.88 -23.21
CA SER A 36 1.28 13.62 -23.93
C SER A 36 0.13 13.68 -24.95
N SER A 37 -0.97 14.38 -24.66
CA SER A 37 -2.04 14.59 -25.64
C SER A 37 -1.63 15.56 -26.75
N LEU A 38 -0.89 16.62 -26.44
CA LEU A 38 -0.26 17.51 -27.42
C LEU A 38 0.81 16.81 -28.25
N ALA A 39 1.60 15.89 -27.66
CA ALA A 39 2.57 15.09 -28.39
C ALA A 39 1.87 14.04 -29.27
N LYS A 40 0.73 13.50 -28.84
CA LYS A 40 -0.10 12.60 -29.67
C LYS A 40 -0.78 13.35 -30.81
N ALA A 41 -1.25 14.57 -30.56
CA ALA A 41 -1.81 15.47 -31.58
C ALA A 41 -0.72 16.02 -32.53
N GLY A 42 0.47 16.33 -32.02
CA GLY A 42 1.64 16.81 -32.77
C GLY A 42 2.33 15.69 -33.56
N SER A 43 2.30 14.45 -33.06
CA SER A 43 2.73 13.24 -33.78
C SER A 43 1.79 12.90 -34.93
N SER A 44 0.51 13.30 -34.86
CA SER A 44 -0.43 13.21 -35.99
C SER A 44 -0.43 14.44 -36.90
N SER A 45 0.25 15.52 -36.52
CA SER A 45 0.24 16.80 -37.25
C SER A 45 1.60 17.18 -37.87
N SER A 46 2.70 16.51 -37.54
CA SER A 46 4.04 16.78 -38.09
C SER A 46 4.50 15.68 -39.05
N ARG A 47 3.74 15.52 -40.15
CA ARG A 47 4.18 14.95 -41.45
C ARG A 47 3.05 15.04 -42.47
N VAL A 48 2.36 16.18 -42.52
CA VAL A 48 1.58 16.54 -43.70
C VAL A 48 2.43 17.54 -44.47
N SER A 49 3.36 17.02 -45.26
CA SER A 49 3.84 17.75 -46.42
C SER A 49 2.59 18.08 -47.25
N GLU A 50 2.42 19.36 -47.56
CA GLU A 50 1.40 19.89 -48.45
C GLU A 50 1.48 19.17 -49.80
N VAL A 51 0.71 18.09 -49.95
CA VAL A 51 0.44 17.48 -51.24
C VAL A 51 -1.03 17.79 -51.53
N ASN A 52 -1.23 18.71 -52.45
CA ASN A 52 -2.53 19.06 -53.01
C ASN A 52 -3.30 17.78 -53.40
N LEU A 53 -4.30 17.41 -52.59
CA LEU A 53 -5.21 16.31 -52.89
C LEU A 53 -6.26 16.77 -53.91
N THR A 54 -5.89 16.84 -55.18
CA THR A 54 -6.84 16.85 -56.30
C THR A 54 -6.78 15.57 -57.14
N GLN A 55 -6.09 14.54 -56.68
CA GLN A 55 -6.07 13.25 -57.36
C GLN A 55 -6.74 12.17 -56.51
N SER A 56 -7.93 11.77 -56.94
CA SER A 56 -8.62 10.58 -56.46
C SER A 56 -7.73 9.36 -56.68
N SER A 57 -7.25 8.78 -55.58
CA SER A 57 -6.53 7.51 -55.54
C SER A 57 -7.26 6.42 -56.33
N ILE A 58 -6.66 5.96 -57.43
CA ILE A 58 -7.20 4.94 -58.36
C ILE A 58 -7.38 3.56 -57.68
N LEU A 59 -6.82 3.36 -56.48
CA LEU A 59 -6.90 2.11 -55.72
C LEU A 59 -8.05 2.06 -54.69
N ARG A 60 -8.82 3.14 -54.52
CA ARG A 60 -10.01 3.15 -53.65
C ARG A 60 -11.25 3.39 -54.49
N GLY A 61 -12.02 2.33 -54.73
CA GLY A 61 -13.32 2.44 -55.38
C GLY A 61 -14.22 3.46 -54.65
N PRO A 62 -14.78 4.47 -55.35
CA PRO A 62 -15.31 5.69 -54.73
C PRO A 62 -16.58 5.47 -53.89
N LYS A 63 -17.33 4.39 -54.12
CA LYS A 63 -18.60 4.13 -53.43
C LYS A 63 -18.41 3.37 -52.12
N LYS A 64 -17.61 2.30 -52.11
CA LYS A 64 -17.39 1.46 -50.91
C LYS A 64 -16.54 2.15 -49.84
N ALA A 65 -15.67 3.10 -50.21
CA ALA A 65 -14.87 3.87 -49.24
C ALA A 65 -15.70 4.92 -48.50
N ALA A 66 -16.61 5.61 -49.19
CA ALA A 66 -17.49 6.61 -48.58
C ALA A 66 -18.47 5.97 -47.57
N ASP A 67 -18.97 4.77 -47.86
CA ASP A 67 -19.85 4.04 -46.96
C ASP A 67 -19.10 3.54 -45.70
N ARG A 68 -17.85 3.09 -45.83
CA ARG A 68 -16.99 2.76 -44.68
C ARG A 68 -16.73 3.96 -43.78
N VAL A 69 -16.43 5.13 -44.36
CA VAL A 69 -16.22 6.36 -43.57
C VAL A 69 -17.49 6.79 -42.84
N LYS A 70 -18.68 6.59 -43.42
CA LYS A 70 -19.95 6.86 -42.75
C LYS A 70 -20.21 5.88 -41.59
N ILE A 71 -19.89 4.60 -41.78
CA ILE A 71 -19.99 3.57 -40.73
C ILE A 71 -19.02 3.89 -39.59
N GLU A 72 -17.74 4.15 -39.88
CA GLU A 72 -16.72 4.54 -38.89
C GLU A 72 -17.09 5.83 -38.15
N LYS A 73 -17.69 6.81 -38.84
CA LYS A 73 -18.20 8.03 -38.20
C LYS A 73 -19.37 7.73 -37.27
N GLY A 74 -20.28 6.83 -37.65
CA GLY A 74 -21.37 6.36 -36.80
C GLY A 74 -20.88 5.63 -35.55
N GLU A 75 -19.95 4.69 -35.71
CA GLU A 75 -19.31 3.96 -34.61
C GLU A 75 -18.56 4.90 -33.66
N ARG A 76 -17.85 5.90 -34.20
CA ARG A 76 -17.16 6.91 -33.40
C ARG A 76 -18.12 7.80 -32.61
N LEU A 77 -19.26 8.18 -33.18
CA LEU A 77 -20.30 8.92 -32.47
C LEU A 77 -20.91 8.08 -31.34
N GLN A 78 -21.16 6.79 -31.59
CA GLN A 78 -21.64 5.88 -30.54
C GLN A 78 -20.60 5.66 -29.43
N ALA A 79 -19.33 5.53 -29.78
CA ALA A 79 -18.25 5.44 -28.79
C ALA A 79 -18.13 6.71 -27.93
N LEU A 80 -18.26 7.88 -28.55
CA LEU A 80 -18.29 9.16 -27.82
C LEU A 80 -19.51 9.26 -26.91
N GLN A 81 -20.69 8.85 -27.39
CA GLN A 81 -21.91 8.85 -26.59
C GLN A 81 -21.78 7.91 -25.37
N LYS A 82 -21.29 6.68 -25.58
CA LYS A 82 -21.02 5.73 -24.48
C LYS A 82 -20.00 6.28 -23.49
N SER A 83 -18.92 6.92 -23.96
CA SER A 83 -17.93 7.53 -23.07
C SER A 83 -18.52 8.67 -22.24
N ARG A 84 -19.41 9.47 -22.84
CA ARG A 84 -20.13 10.55 -22.16
C ARG A 84 -21.09 9.99 -21.11
N GLU A 85 -21.83 8.94 -21.44
CA GLU A 85 -22.72 8.24 -20.50
C GLU A 85 -21.95 7.63 -19.33
N ILE A 86 -20.76 7.05 -19.57
CA ILE A 86 -19.88 6.55 -18.50
C ILE A 86 -19.41 7.69 -17.60
N SER A 87 -18.96 8.82 -18.18
CA SER A 87 -18.54 9.99 -17.40
C SER A 87 -19.68 10.59 -16.59
N ALA A 88 -20.89 10.66 -17.16
CA ALA A 88 -22.08 11.14 -16.46
C ALA A 88 -22.43 10.23 -15.28
N LYS A 89 -22.40 8.90 -15.47
CA LYS A 89 -22.60 7.93 -14.39
C LYS A 89 -21.53 8.05 -13.30
N GLN A 90 -20.27 8.31 -13.66
CA GLN A 90 -19.21 8.54 -12.67
C GLN A 90 -19.47 9.79 -11.83
N ILE A 91 -19.84 10.90 -12.48
CA ILE A 91 -20.21 12.15 -11.82
C ILE A 91 -21.38 11.93 -10.84
N GLU A 92 -22.44 11.23 -11.26
CA GLU A 92 -23.56 10.89 -10.38
C GLU A 92 -23.13 10.04 -9.17
N MET A 93 -22.21 9.09 -9.36
CA MET A 93 -21.70 8.27 -8.27
C MET A 93 -20.84 9.09 -7.30
N ASP A 94 -20.04 10.03 -7.81
CA ASP A 94 -19.23 10.92 -6.99
C ASP A 94 -20.10 11.93 -6.22
N GLU A 95 -21.20 12.42 -6.80
CA GLU A 95 -22.18 13.23 -6.09
C GLU A 95 -22.87 12.46 -4.96
N LYS A 96 -23.23 11.18 -5.18
CA LYS A 96 -23.77 10.32 -4.12
C LYS A 96 -22.76 10.13 -2.99
N ARG A 97 -21.48 9.87 -3.32
CA ARG A 97 -20.40 9.76 -2.34
C ARG A 97 -20.21 11.05 -1.55
N ARG A 98 -20.27 12.20 -2.23
CA ARG A 98 -20.18 13.52 -1.59
C ARG A 98 -21.33 13.76 -0.62
N LYS A 99 -22.57 13.44 -1.00
CA LYS A 99 -23.74 13.55 -0.11
C LYS A 99 -23.60 12.67 1.13
N ILE A 100 -23.17 11.41 0.96
CA ILE A 100 -22.91 10.50 2.08
C ILE A 100 -21.81 11.06 2.99
N LEU A 101 -20.75 11.65 2.42
CA LEU A 101 -19.67 12.24 3.19
C LEU A 101 -20.14 13.48 3.97
N GLU A 102 -20.99 14.30 3.37
CA GLU A 102 -21.60 15.48 4.00
C GLU A 102 -22.57 15.09 5.13
N GLU A 103 -23.38 14.04 4.94
CA GLU A 103 -24.22 13.47 5.98
C GLU A 103 -23.38 12.93 7.14
N LYS A 104 -22.31 12.19 6.83
CA LYS A 104 -21.36 11.68 7.84
C LYS A 104 -20.66 12.82 8.58
N SER A 105 -20.14 13.83 7.89
CA SER A 105 -19.47 14.96 8.55
C SER A 105 -20.45 15.71 9.45
N ARG A 106 -21.70 15.89 9.02
CA ARG A 106 -22.75 16.49 9.85
C ARG A 106 -23.06 15.66 11.09
N VAL A 107 -23.03 14.33 11.00
CA VAL A 107 -23.18 13.44 12.16
C VAL A 107 -21.99 13.57 13.11
N TYR A 108 -20.75 13.60 12.60
CA TYR A 108 -19.55 13.81 13.42
C TYR A 108 -19.55 15.18 14.12
N GLU A 109 -19.95 16.25 13.43
CA GLU A 109 -20.08 17.57 14.05
C GLU A 109 -21.08 17.55 15.20
N ARG A 110 -22.25 16.90 15.02
CA ARG A 110 -23.24 16.75 16.10
C ARG A 110 -22.68 15.99 17.30
N MET A 111 -21.98 14.88 17.07
CA MET A 111 -21.31 14.12 18.14
C MET A 111 -20.24 14.97 18.84
N SER A 112 -19.46 15.74 18.10
CA SER A 112 -18.42 16.61 18.67
C SER A 112 -19.00 17.75 19.52
N ARG A 113 -20.21 18.22 19.18
CA ARG A 113 -20.95 19.20 19.97
C ARG A 113 -21.63 18.59 21.20
N GLY A 114 -21.66 17.26 21.32
CA GLY A 114 -22.31 16.54 22.42
C GLY A 114 -23.81 16.33 22.22
N GLU A 115 -24.33 16.43 21.00
CA GLU A 115 -25.73 16.16 20.70
C GLU A 115 -25.96 14.64 20.63
N VAL A 116 -26.95 14.15 21.39
CA VAL A 116 -27.31 12.73 21.41
C VAL A 116 -27.91 12.35 20.07
N LEU A 117 -27.30 11.38 19.39
CA LEU A 117 -27.83 10.85 18.13
C LEU A 117 -29.01 9.93 18.42
N VAL A 118 -30.03 10.01 17.59
CA VAL A 118 -31.24 9.19 17.68
C VAL A 118 -31.27 8.25 16.48
N ASN A 119 -31.47 6.96 16.72
CA ASN A 119 -31.65 5.95 15.68
C ASN A 119 -33.02 6.10 15.00
N ASP A 120 -33.24 5.42 13.87
CA ASP A 120 -34.52 5.47 13.14
C ASP A 120 -35.73 5.04 13.99
N ASP A 121 -35.49 4.25 15.04
CA ASP A 121 -36.49 3.80 16.03
C ASP A 121 -36.82 4.85 17.11
N GLY A 122 -36.27 6.06 17.02
CA GLY A 122 -36.48 7.13 18.00
C GLY A 122 -35.77 6.94 19.34
N ARG A 123 -34.95 5.88 19.46
CA ARG A 123 -34.13 5.60 20.64
C ARG A 123 -32.76 6.25 20.50
N GLU A 124 -32.22 6.69 21.62
CA GLU A 124 -30.86 7.23 21.69
C GLU A 124 -29.85 6.18 21.23
N ALA A 125 -28.90 6.59 20.40
CA ALA A 125 -27.82 5.75 19.94
C ALA A 125 -26.84 5.53 21.10
N GLU A 126 -26.89 4.36 21.71
CA GLU A 126 -25.97 3.95 22.77
C GLU A 126 -24.59 3.67 22.16
N PHE A 127 -23.61 4.48 22.53
CA PHE A 127 -22.23 4.29 22.10
C PHE A 127 -21.45 3.54 23.18
N LEU A 128 -20.57 2.62 22.77
CA LEU A 128 -19.69 1.88 23.69
C LEU A 128 -18.72 2.79 24.46
N VAL A 129 -18.54 4.02 23.99
CA VAL A 129 -17.65 5.02 24.56
C VAL A 129 -18.44 6.31 24.80
N ASN A 130 -18.32 6.88 26.00
CA ASN A 130 -18.86 8.19 26.33
C ASN A 130 -18.03 9.29 25.65
N PHE A 131 -18.53 9.84 24.55
CA PHE A 131 -17.78 10.87 23.79
C PHE A 131 -17.55 12.16 24.58
N LEU A 132 -18.45 12.52 25.49
CA LEU A 132 -18.31 13.69 26.36
C LEU A 132 -17.12 13.51 27.32
N GLU A 133 -17.07 12.39 28.01
CA GLU A 133 -15.98 12.04 28.92
C GLU A 133 -14.64 11.93 28.16
N LYS A 134 -14.65 11.35 26.96
CA LYS A 134 -13.44 11.23 26.15
C LYS A 134 -12.92 12.56 25.63
N ARG A 135 -13.81 13.50 25.31
CA ARG A 135 -13.45 14.86 24.91
C ARG A 135 -12.79 15.59 26.08
N ASP A 136 -13.39 15.53 27.26
CA ASP A 136 -12.88 16.22 28.44
C ASP A 136 -11.52 15.64 28.86
N GLU A 137 -11.33 14.31 28.76
CA GLU A 137 -10.04 13.65 28.96
C GLU A 137 -8.99 14.10 27.93
N LEU A 138 -9.38 14.26 26.66
CA LEU A 138 -8.48 14.71 25.60
C LEU A 138 -8.09 16.18 25.80
N GLU A 139 -9.03 17.04 26.18
CA GLU A 139 -8.80 18.44 26.49
C GLU A 139 -7.85 18.58 27.68
N GLU A 140 -8.13 17.87 28.78
CA GLU A 140 -7.26 17.84 29.95
C GLU A 140 -5.87 17.27 29.61
N ALA A 141 -5.78 16.22 28.80
CA ALA A 141 -4.52 15.68 28.33
C ALA A 141 -3.75 16.69 27.46
N SER A 142 -4.45 17.47 26.63
CA SER A 142 -3.84 18.53 25.82
C SER A 142 -3.33 19.68 26.67
N GLU A 143 -4.07 20.05 27.71
CA GLU A 143 -3.63 21.05 28.69
C GLU A 143 -2.44 20.56 29.50
N ARG A 144 -2.44 19.28 29.92
CA ARG A 144 -1.31 18.65 30.60
C ARG A 144 -0.08 18.62 29.69
N ARG A 145 -0.24 18.36 28.39
CA ARG A 145 0.85 18.42 27.41
C ARG A 145 1.40 19.83 27.26
N ARG A 146 0.55 20.84 27.13
CA ARG A 146 0.99 22.25 27.09
C ARG A 146 1.75 22.65 28.35
N LYS A 147 1.20 22.30 29.52
CA LYS A 147 1.86 22.53 30.82
C LYS A 147 3.19 21.77 30.94
N HIS A 148 3.28 20.57 30.36
CA HIS A 148 4.52 19.79 30.33
C HIS A 148 5.55 20.38 29.37
N GLU A 149 5.14 20.87 28.19
CA GLU A 149 6.03 21.58 27.25
C GLU A 149 6.55 22.89 27.86
N ASP A 150 5.70 23.61 28.60
CA ASP A 150 6.10 24.82 29.33
C ASP A 150 7.07 24.49 30.50
N ALA A 151 6.84 23.38 31.21
CA ALA A 151 7.69 22.93 32.32
C ALA A 151 9.04 22.35 31.84
N ASP A 152 9.06 21.61 30.73
CA ASP A 152 10.28 21.06 30.13
C ASP A 152 11.16 22.18 29.56
N SER A 153 10.58 23.27 29.05
CA SER A 153 11.33 24.45 28.60
C SER A 153 12.11 25.13 29.74
N ASP A 154 11.61 25.05 30.98
CA ASP A 154 12.28 25.58 32.16
C ASP A 154 13.22 24.56 32.83
N GLU A 155 12.85 23.27 32.86
CA GLU A 155 13.72 22.19 33.38
C GLU A 155 14.89 21.84 32.45
N ASP A 156 14.75 21.92 31.12
CA ASP A 156 15.86 21.68 30.18
C ASP A 156 16.91 22.80 30.24
N ARG A 157 16.55 24.01 30.67
CA ARG A 157 17.55 25.06 30.95
C ARG A 157 18.43 24.73 32.16
N GLU A 158 17.94 23.92 33.10
CA GLU A 158 18.69 23.48 34.29
C GLU A 158 19.32 22.07 34.12
N ARG A 159 18.74 21.18 33.31
CA ARG A 159 19.23 19.81 33.04
C ARG A 159 20.10 19.66 31.79
N SER A 160 20.17 20.66 30.91
CA SER A 160 21.01 20.63 29.69
C SER A 160 22.52 20.65 29.92
N ALA A 161 23.00 20.58 31.17
CA ALA A 161 24.42 20.39 31.44
C ALA A 161 24.91 18.98 31.05
N THR A 162 24.09 17.92 31.22
CA THR A 162 24.48 16.55 30.83
C THR A 162 23.27 15.63 30.64
N PRO A 163 23.01 15.07 29.43
CA PRO A 163 22.01 14.01 29.28
C PRO A 163 22.44 12.74 30.04
N PRO A 164 21.50 11.98 30.66
CA PRO A 164 21.85 10.74 31.33
C PRO A 164 22.39 9.74 30.29
N LEU A 165 23.55 9.15 30.60
CA LEU A 165 24.16 8.14 29.76
C LEU A 165 23.22 6.92 29.71
N ILE A 166 22.63 6.66 28.54
CA ILE A 166 21.83 5.45 28.32
C ILE A 166 22.80 4.27 28.26
N GLU A 167 22.88 3.50 29.34
CA GLU A 167 23.63 2.25 29.36
C GLU A 167 22.90 1.21 28.48
N HIS A 168 23.29 1.12 27.21
CA HIS A 168 22.75 0.14 26.25
C HIS A 168 23.17 -1.31 26.53
N TYR A 169 23.99 -1.53 27.56
CA TYR A 169 24.57 -2.83 27.87
C TYR A 169 24.51 -3.09 29.37
N VAL A 170 23.53 -3.88 29.78
CA VAL A 170 23.53 -4.53 31.09
C VAL A 170 24.17 -5.91 30.89
N PRO A 171 25.39 -6.16 31.41
CA PRO A 171 26.11 -7.43 31.20
C PRO A 171 25.33 -8.67 31.64
N ASN A 172 24.36 -8.49 32.54
CA ASN A 172 23.52 -9.56 33.08
C ASN A 172 22.18 -9.71 32.34
N GLU A 173 21.90 -8.91 31.31
CA GLU A 173 20.63 -8.98 30.58
C GLU A 173 20.75 -9.95 29.40
N GLU A 174 20.36 -11.19 29.68
CA GLU A 174 20.48 -12.39 28.86
C GLU A 174 19.61 -12.41 27.58
N ARG A 175 18.78 -11.39 27.35
CA ARG A 175 17.82 -11.37 26.23
C ARG A 175 18.48 -11.48 24.85
N ARG A 176 19.71 -10.97 24.68
CA ARG A 176 20.46 -11.13 23.42
C ARG A 176 21.11 -12.50 23.26
N VAL A 177 21.54 -13.13 24.37
CA VAL A 177 22.30 -14.39 24.32
C VAL A 177 21.36 -15.60 24.32
N TYR A 178 20.31 -15.56 25.13
CA TYR A 178 19.44 -16.72 25.38
C TYR A 178 17.99 -16.51 24.92
N GLY A 179 17.65 -15.31 24.40
CA GLY A 179 16.36 -15.01 23.80
C GLY A 179 15.22 -14.83 24.80
N ALA A 180 13.99 -14.65 24.28
CA ALA A 180 12.81 -14.32 25.09
C ALA A 180 12.29 -15.48 25.97
N SER A 181 12.76 -16.71 25.73
CA SER A 181 12.36 -17.90 26.48
C SER A 181 13.24 -18.18 27.70
N HIS A 182 14.34 -17.44 27.88
CA HIS A 182 15.27 -17.69 28.97
C HIS A 182 14.83 -16.99 30.25
N VAL A 183 14.79 -17.73 31.35
CA VAL A 183 14.40 -17.26 32.68
C VAL A 183 15.49 -17.69 33.65
N VAL A 184 16.08 -16.73 34.37
CA VAL A 184 17.00 -17.01 35.47
C VAL A 184 16.18 -17.45 36.67
N PHE A 185 16.41 -18.68 37.13
CA PHE A 185 15.82 -19.18 38.36
C PHE A 185 16.64 -18.76 39.58
N SER A 186 15.99 -18.67 40.73
CA SER A 186 16.70 -18.46 41.99
C SER A 186 17.61 -19.65 42.35
N ASN A 187 18.72 -19.35 43.04
CA ASN A 187 19.68 -20.36 43.48
C ASN A 187 19.16 -21.25 44.63
N ASN A 188 18.07 -20.84 45.29
CA ASN A 188 17.43 -21.59 46.36
C ASN A 188 16.45 -22.61 45.79
N GLU A 189 16.59 -23.89 46.14
CA GLU A 189 15.78 -24.97 45.59
C GLU A 189 14.27 -24.75 45.74
N GLU A 190 13.82 -24.35 46.94
CA GLU A 190 12.39 -24.14 47.21
C GLU A 190 11.81 -22.97 46.41
N ALA A 191 12.58 -21.89 46.26
CA ALA A 191 12.15 -20.73 45.48
C ALA A 191 12.13 -21.06 43.99
N ARG A 192 13.13 -21.81 43.50
CA ARG A 192 13.18 -22.32 42.14
C ARG A 192 12.00 -23.25 41.82
N GLN A 193 11.62 -24.14 42.73
CA GLN A 193 10.46 -25.02 42.54
C GLN A 193 9.14 -24.23 42.48
N LYS A 194 8.99 -23.18 43.29
CA LYS A 194 7.86 -22.26 43.22
C LYS A 194 7.82 -21.50 41.90
N GLU A 195 8.97 -21.01 41.41
CA GLU A 195 9.08 -20.34 40.10
C GLU A 195 8.72 -21.29 38.95
N ILE A 196 9.26 -22.51 38.95
CA ILE A 196 8.97 -23.52 37.93
C ILE A 196 7.48 -23.90 37.94
N SER A 197 6.90 -24.15 39.11
CA SER A 197 5.47 -24.48 39.21
C SER A 197 4.57 -23.34 38.74
N ALA A 198 4.93 -22.08 39.03
CA ALA A 198 4.23 -20.90 38.52
C ALA A 198 4.31 -20.81 36.98
N LEU A 199 5.48 -21.04 36.39
CA LEU A 199 5.65 -21.09 34.93
C LEU A 199 4.83 -22.21 34.29
N LEU A 200 4.80 -23.40 34.91
CA LEU A 200 3.97 -24.51 34.45
C LEU A 200 2.47 -24.16 34.49
N ALA A 201 2.01 -23.49 35.54
CA ALA A 201 0.62 -23.02 35.63
C ALA A 201 0.27 -22.00 34.53
N LEU A 202 1.18 -21.08 34.20
CA LEU A 202 0.99 -20.14 33.09
C LEU A 202 0.97 -20.86 31.72
N SER A 203 1.81 -21.88 31.56
CA SER A 203 1.84 -22.71 30.35
C SER A 203 0.52 -23.45 30.15
N THR A 204 -0.04 -24.06 31.20
CA THR A 204 -1.34 -24.75 31.12
C THR A 204 -2.49 -23.77 30.85
N GLN A 205 -2.48 -22.58 31.46
CA GLN A 205 -3.46 -21.53 31.16
C GLN A 205 -3.37 -21.06 29.69
N THR A 206 -2.16 -20.91 29.17
CA THR A 206 -1.93 -20.52 27.77
C THR A 206 -2.39 -21.62 26.81
N ALA A 207 -2.10 -22.88 27.12
CA ALA A 207 -2.57 -24.04 26.35
C ALA A 207 -4.11 -24.09 26.32
N ALA A 208 -4.75 -23.96 27.48
CA ALA A 208 -6.21 -23.93 27.57
C ALA A 208 -6.83 -22.74 26.80
N SER A 209 -6.18 -21.58 26.82
CA SER A 209 -6.63 -20.40 26.06
C SER A 209 -6.48 -20.62 24.56
N ARG A 210 -5.36 -21.23 24.12
CA ARG A 210 -5.14 -21.58 22.71
C ARG A 210 -6.15 -22.61 22.23
N ASP A 211 -6.51 -23.60 23.05
CA ASP A 211 -7.53 -24.60 22.72
C ASP A 211 -8.91 -23.97 22.58
N LYS A 212 -9.26 -22.99 23.43
CA LYS A 212 -10.52 -22.23 23.30
C LYS A 212 -10.56 -21.44 22.01
N VAL A 213 -9.50 -20.70 21.68
CA VAL A 213 -9.40 -19.94 20.42
C VAL A 213 -9.48 -20.88 19.22
N LYS A 214 -8.82 -22.04 19.27
CA LYS A 214 -8.88 -23.04 18.20
C LYS A 214 -10.29 -23.61 18.02
N LYS A 215 -11.03 -23.86 19.11
CA LYS A 215 -12.43 -24.31 19.04
C LYS A 215 -13.34 -23.24 18.46
N GLN A 216 -13.20 -21.99 18.91
CA GLN A 216 -13.95 -20.85 18.36
C GLN A 216 -13.66 -20.64 16.87
N ALA A 217 -12.39 -20.75 16.45
CA ALA A 217 -12.02 -20.64 15.05
C ALA A 217 -12.69 -21.73 14.19
N LYS A 218 -12.72 -22.98 14.67
CA LYS A 218 -13.43 -24.08 14.00
C LYS A 218 -14.94 -23.83 13.89
N GLU A 219 -15.57 -23.35 14.95
CA GLU A 219 -17.01 -23.02 14.95
C GLU A 219 -17.31 -21.88 13.95
N VAL A 220 -16.43 -20.88 13.86
CA VAL A 220 -16.55 -19.80 12.88
C VAL A 220 -16.38 -20.33 11.46
N GLU A 221 -15.41 -21.21 11.23
CA GLU A 221 -15.17 -21.87 9.95
C GLU A 221 -16.40 -22.69 9.50
N GLU A 222 -16.97 -23.51 10.39
CA GLU A 222 -18.18 -24.29 10.14
C GLU A 222 -19.38 -23.39 9.78
N LYS A 223 -19.59 -22.28 10.51
CA LYS A 223 -20.66 -21.31 10.21
C LYS A 223 -20.45 -20.60 8.87
N VAL A 224 -19.21 -20.30 8.52
CA VAL A 224 -18.87 -19.71 7.22
C VAL A 224 -19.16 -20.72 6.10
N ASP A 225 -18.81 -21.99 6.29
CA ASP A 225 -19.09 -23.07 5.35
C ASP A 225 -20.59 -23.33 5.17
N GLU A 226 -21.36 -23.32 6.26
CA GLU A 226 -22.83 -23.42 6.21
C GLU A 226 -23.44 -22.28 5.40
N ARG A 227 -23.04 -21.03 5.69
CA ARG A 227 -23.49 -19.85 4.95
C ARG A 227 -23.11 -19.90 3.47
N LEU A 228 -21.92 -20.43 3.15
CA LEU A 228 -21.49 -20.64 1.77
C LEU A 228 -22.35 -21.70 1.07
N LYS A 229 -22.73 -22.78 1.75
CA LYS A 229 -23.65 -23.80 1.22
C LYS A 229 -25.03 -23.20 0.94
N GLU A 230 -25.57 -22.40 1.85
CA GLU A 230 -26.86 -21.72 1.65
C GLU A 230 -26.83 -20.78 0.44
N LEU A 231 -25.79 -19.96 0.30
CA LEU A 231 -25.62 -19.09 -0.86
C LEU A 231 -25.48 -19.90 -2.16
N ARG A 232 -24.72 -20.99 -2.15
CA ARG A 232 -24.62 -21.88 -3.32
C ARG A 232 -25.98 -22.45 -3.73
N ASN A 233 -26.79 -22.87 -2.76
CA ASN A 233 -28.15 -23.37 -3.02
C ASN A 233 -29.05 -22.27 -3.62
N GLN A 234 -28.89 -21.02 -3.19
CA GLN A 234 -29.66 -19.89 -3.74
C GLN A 234 -29.29 -19.56 -5.18
N PHE A 235 -28.03 -19.76 -5.58
CA PHE A 235 -27.53 -19.46 -6.92
C PHE A 235 -27.43 -20.71 -7.83
N GLU A 236 -27.90 -21.87 -7.39
CA GLU A 236 -27.84 -23.16 -8.11
C GLU A 236 -26.43 -23.50 -8.63
N LEU A 237 -25.38 -23.16 -7.86
CA LEU A 237 -24.01 -23.52 -8.25
C LEU A 237 -23.73 -25.00 -8.00
N PRO A 238 -23.07 -25.69 -8.95
CA PRO A 238 -22.58 -27.05 -8.74
C PRO A 238 -21.71 -27.14 -7.47
N GLU A 239 -21.89 -28.22 -6.70
CA GLU A 239 -21.04 -28.49 -5.55
C GLU A 239 -19.59 -28.63 -6.03
N PRO A 240 -18.60 -28.01 -5.34
CA PRO A 240 -17.21 -28.18 -5.72
C PRO A 240 -16.87 -29.67 -5.62
N GLU A 241 -16.47 -30.28 -6.74
CA GLU A 241 -15.91 -31.62 -6.72
C GLU A 241 -14.71 -31.63 -5.76
N PRO A 242 -14.60 -32.61 -4.86
CA PRO A 242 -13.42 -32.73 -4.03
C PRO A 242 -12.22 -32.84 -4.96
N GLU A 243 -11.31 -31.86 -4.92
CA GLU A 243 -10.05 -31.96 -5.63
C GLU A 243 -9.44 -33.31 -5.25
N PRO A 244 -9.04 -34.14 -6.24
CA PRO A 244 -8.45 -35.43 -5.93
C PRO A 244 -7.27 -35.18 -5.01
N GLU A 245 -7.31 -35.75 -3.80
CA GLU A 245 -6.20 -35.67 -2.86
C GLU A 245 -4.93 -35.96 -3.64
N PRO A 246 -3.89 -35.10 -3.55
CA PRO A 246 -2.65 -35.36 -4.25
C PRO A 246 -2.18 -36.72 -3.78
N VAL A 247 -2.22 -37.70 -4.68
CA VAL A 247 -1.64 -39.03 -4.45
C VAL A 247 -0.17 -38.76 -4.20
N GLU A 248 0.21 -38.70 -2.93
CA GLU A 248 1.60 -38.60 -2.54
C GLU A 248 2.28 -39.80 -3.19
N PRO A 249 3.25 -39.60 -4.11
CA PRO A 249 3.94 -40.73 -4.66
C PRO A 249 4.62 -41.42 -3.48
N GLU A 250 4.27 -42.68 -3.22
CA GLU A 250 4.99 -43.54 -2.29
C GLU A 250 6.38 -43.76 -2.86
N VAL A 251 7.27 -42.78 -2.71
CA VAL A 251 8.65 -42.88 -3.17
C VAL A 251 9.34 -43.88 -2.26
N PRO A 252 9.82 -45.02 -2.77
CA PRO A 252 10.57 -45.97 -1.95
C PRO A 252 11.80 -45.25 -1.40
N LEU A 253 11.82 -45.00 -0.08
CA LEU A 253 12.89 -44.22 0.57
C LEU A 253 14.28 -44.83 0.32
N ASP A 254 14.33 -46.15 0.08
CA ASP A 254 15.55 -46.91 -0.23
C ASP A 254 16.11 -46.65 -1.64
N SER A 255 15.37 -45.96 -2.50
CA SER A 255 15.81 -45.56 -3.86
C SER A 255 16.47 -44.17 -3.90
N ILE A 256 16.42 -43.43 -2.79
CA ILE A 256 17.04 -42.11 -2.69
C ILE A 256 18.56 -42.31 -2.63
N SER A 257 19.23 -42.01 -3.73
CA SER A 257 20.68 -42.09 -3.83
C SER A 257 21.33 -41.15 -2.81
N LEU A 258 22.40 -41.62 -2.14
CA LEU A 258 23.23 -40.77 -1.29
C LEU A 258 23.68 -39.51 -2.06
N PRO A 259 23.76 -38.34 -1.41
CA PRO A 259 24.20 -37.12 -2.07
C PRO A 259 25.59 -37.33 -2.68
N SER A 260 25.71 -37.16 -4.00
CA SER A 260 27.01 -37.14 -4.66
C SER A 260 27.80 -35.91 -4.19
N ASP A 261 29.11 -36.05 -3.94
CA ASP A 261 30.03 -34.95 -3.60
C ASP A 261 30.27 -33.99 -4.79
N GLU A 262 29.75 -34.31 -5.97
CA GLU A 262 29.81 -33.40 -7.11
C GLU A 262 28.84 -32.22 -6.91
N PRO A 263 29.31 -30.97 -7.07
CA PRO A 263 28.46 -29.80 -6.93
C PRO A 263 27.29 -29.91 -7.91
N PRO A 264 26.03 -29.76 -7.45
CA PRO A 264 24.88 -29.97 -8.30
C PRO A 264 24.95 -29.01 -9.48
N GLU A 265 24.76 -29.54 -10.69
CA GLU A 265 24.61 -28.71 -11.89
C GLU A 265 23.54 -27.65 -11.61
N LYS A 266 23.90 -26.38 -11.85
CA LYS A 266 23.01 -25.24 -11.61
C LYS A 266 21.77 -25.44 -12.46
N ARG A 267 20.69 -25.91 -11.85
CA ARG A 267 19.37 -26.01 -12.49
C ARG A 267 19.05 -24.66 -13.13
N PRO A 268 18.50 -24.62 -14.36
CA PRO A 268 18.14 -23.36 -14.99
C PRO A 268 17.20 -22.61 -14.05
N LYS A 269 17.62 -21.42 -13.61
CA LYS A 269 16.80 -20.59 -12.73
C LYS A 269 15.47 -20.39 -13.43
N ARG A 270 14.38 -20.84 -12.79
CA ARG A 270 13.03 -20.52 -13.25
C ARG A 270 12.97 -19.00 -13.39
N SER A 271 12.63 -18.53 -14.60
CA SER A 271 12.37 -17.11 -14.84
C SER A 271 11.04 -16.78 -14.17
N TYR A 272 11.08 -16.57 -12.84
CA TYR A 272 9.97 -15.93 -12.16
C TYR A 272 9.82 -14.55 -12.81
N GLY A 273 8.67 -14.29 -13.42
CA GLY A 273 8.35 -12.97 -13.94
C GLY A 273 8.52 -11.92 -12.84
N ILE A 274 8.85 -10.68 -13.23
CA ILE A 274 8.94 -9.56 -12.29
C ILE A 274 7.61 -9.47 -11.56
N ARG A 275 7.65 -9.57 -10.23
CA ARG A 275 6.46 -9.55 -9.39
C ARG A 275 5.83 -8.16 -9.46
N GLU A 276 4.51 -8.06 -9.31
CA GLU A 276 3.80 -6.78 -9.50
C GLU A 276 4.31 -5.64 -8.60
N TRP A 277 4.82 -5.95 -7.40
CA TRP A 277 5.42 -4.95 -6.50
C TRP A 277 6.92 -4.69 -6.74
N ASP A 278 7.55 -5.47 -7.62
CA ASP A 278 8.89 -5.20 -8.15
C ASP A 278 8.83 -4.31 -9.42
N ILE A 279 7.65 -4.15 -10.03
CA ILE A 279 7.43 -3.24 -11.16
C ILE A 279 7.67 -1.80 -10.69
N GLY A 280 8.77 -1.19 -11.15
CA GLY A 280 9.15 0.19 -10.82
C GLY A 280 10.29 0.31 -9.81
N LYS A 281 10.67 -0.77 -9.11
CA LYS A 281 11.86 -0.81 -8.24
C LYS A 281 13.17 -0.69 -9.04
N GLU A 282 13.15 -0.99 -10.34
CA GLU A 282 14.30 -0.85 -11.24
C GLU A 282 14.91 0.55 -11.25
N GLN A 283 14.10 1.61 -11.17
CA GLN A 283 14.63 2.98 -11.10
C GLN A 283 15.33 3.25 -9.77
N GLN A 284 14.77 2.71 -8.68
CA GLN A 284 15.39 2.76 -7.35
C GLN A 284 16.70 1.97 -7.32
N PHE A 285 16.74 0.80 -7.96
CA PHE A 285 17.97 0.01 -8.08
C PHE A 285 19.03 0.75 -8.90
N ARG A 286 18.67 1.33 -10.05
CA ARG A 286 19.60 2.16 -10.85
C ARG A 286 20.15 3.35 -10.07
N TYR A 287 19.32 4.05 -9.30
CA TYR A 287 19.76 5.14 -8.43
C TYR A 287 20.69 4.65 -7.31
N MET A 288 20.36 3.51 -6.68
CA MET A 288 21.22 2.93 -5.64
C MET A 288 22.56 2.49 -6.21
N GLU A 289 22.58 1.97 -7.43
CA GLU A 289 23.79 1.53 -8.14
C GLU A 289 24.64 2.72 -8.57
N SER A 290 24.03 3.79 -9.10
CA SER A 290 24.76 5.04 -9.39
C SER A 290 25.36 5.63 -8.11
N ARG A 291 24.63 5.59 -6.98
CA ARG A 291 25.17 6.00 -5.66
C ARG A 291 26.25 5.06 -5.11
N ARG A 292 26.33 3.82 -5.59
CA ARG A 292 27.40 2.88 -5.24
C ARG A 292 28.64 3.12 -6.08
N GLU A 293 28.47 3.47 -7.34
CA GLU A 293 29.55 3.81 -8.28
C GLU A 293 30.14 5.20 -7.99
N GLU A 294 29.33 6.17 -7.55
CA GLU A 294 29.78 7.49 -7.11
C GLU A 294 30.57 7.47 -5.78
N ARG A 295 30.43 6.39 -4.99
CA ARG A 295 31.13 6.28 -3.70
C ARG A 295 32.57 5.81 -3.91
N ASP A 296 33.49 6.39 -3.14
CA ASP A 296 34.91 6.02 -3.15
C ASP A 296 35.09 4.51 -2.96
N ASP A 297 36.00 3.93 -3.76
CA ASP A 297 36.32 2.49 -3.75
C ASP A 297 36.74 1.99 -2.36
N GLU A 298 37.19 2.89 -1.47
CA GLU A 298 37.56 2.62 -0.07
C GLU A 298 36.37 2.12 0.78
N PHE A 299 35.13 2.45 0.40
CA PHE A 299 33.92 2.01 1.09
C PHE A 299 33.30 0.74 0.49
N ARG A 300 33.90 0.18 -0.56
CA ARG A 300 33.46 -1.09 -1.15
C ARG A 300 34.00 -2.25 -0.31
N PRO A 301 33.20 -3.31 -0.04
CA PRO A 301 33.73 -4.49 0.64
C PRO A 301 34.95 -5.03 -0.13
N PRO A 302 35.98 -5.52 0.56
CA PRO A 302 37.18 -6.06 -0.07
C PRO A 302 36.85 -7.02 -1.20
N THR A 303 37.59 -6.93 -2.31
CA THR A 303 37.36 -7.76 -3.50
C THR A 303 37.50 -9.26 -3.23
N SER A 304 38.12 -9.64 -2.10
CA SER A 304 38.18 -11.00 -1.59
C SER A 304 36.82 -11.64 -1.31
N TYR A 305 35.79 -10.86 -1.00
CA TYR A 305 34.43 -11.38 -0.72
C TYR A 305 33.71 -11.90 -1.97
N TYR A 306 34.17 -11.52 -3.17
CA TYR A 306 33.54 -11.88 -4.43
C TYR A 306 34.27 -13.02 -5.16
N ARG A 307 35.34 -13.58 -4.57
CA ARG A 307 35.93 -14.84 -5.02
C ARG A 307 35.15 -16.01 -4.41
N HIS A 308 34.29 -16.62 -5.21
CA HIS A 308 33.73 -17.95 -4.99
C HIS A 308 34.14 -18.87 -6.12
#